data_AF-A0A2I0AV95-F1
#
_entry.id   AF-A0A2I0AV95-F1
#
_cell.length_a   1.000
_cell.length_b   1.000
_cell.length_c   1.000
_cell.angle_alpha   90.00
_cell.angle_beta   90.00
_cell.angle_gamma   90.00
#
_symmetry.space_group_name_H-M   'P 1'
#
loop_
_entity.id
_entity.type
_entity.pdbx_description
1 polymer ?
#
loop_
_entity_poly.entity_id
_entity_poly.type
_entity_poly.pdbx_seq_one_letter_code
_entity_poly.pdbx_strand_id
1 'polypeptide(L)'
;MLSGWSTKGKLACPVCLKDTHSVRLPNSKKQYYIGHRRFLPMSHKRRNDINSFDGTKELRLPPPYVDGHAILDQVKDLEGKILSKDLKKRKKISHGFRGDN
;
A
#
# COMPACT_ATOMS: atom_id res chain seq x y z
N MET A 1 5.92 -2.73 -12.26
CA MET A 1 4.52 -2.59 -11.79
C MET A 1 3.92 -3.98 -11.70
N LEU A 2 3.26 -4.32 -10.58
CA LEU A 2 2.60 -5.61 -10.43
C LEU A 2 1.24 -5.61 -11.14
N SER A 3 1.03 -6.49 -12.11
CA SER A 3 -0.24 -6.59 -12.83
C SER A 3 -1.35 -7.04 -11.88
N GLY A 4 -2.44 -6.27 -11.81
CA GLY A 4 -3.59 -6.58 -10.95
C GLY A 4 -3.51 -6.00 -9.53
N TRP A 5 -2.46 -5.24 -9.18
CA TRP A 5 -2.43 -4.50 -7.92
C TRP A 5 -3.51 -3.42 -7.90
N SER A 6 -4.31 -3.38 -6.84
CA SER A 6 -5.35 -2.37 -6.70
C SER A 6 -4.73 -0.99 -6.52
N THR A 7 -5.16 -0.02 -7.33
CA THR A 7 -4.85 1.40 -7.14
C THR A 7 -5.79 2.08 -6.14
N LYS A 8 -6.68 1.31 -5.50
CA LYS A 8 -7.67 1.78 -4.53
C LYS A 8 -7.48 1.10 -3.18
N GLY A 9 -7.76 1.85 -2.12
CA GLY A 9 -7.80 1.36 -0.74
C GLY A 9 -6.51 1.57 0.03
N LYS A 10 -6.38 0.92 1.19
CA LYS A 10 -5.33 1.17 2.18
C LYS A 10 -3.92 0.87 1.66
N LEU A 11 -3.78 -0.14 0.80
CA LEU A 11 -2.48 -0.61 0.28
C LEU A 11 -2.25 -0.27 -1.21
N ALA A 12 -2.84 0.83 -1.68
CA ALA A 12 -2.84 1.13 -3.12
C ALA A 12 -1.46 1.46 -3.71
N CYS A 13 -0.47 1.82 -2.89
CA CYS A 13 0.84 2.23 -3.41
C CYS A 13 1.65 0.99 -3.83
N PRO A 14 1.96 0.82 -5.13
CA PRO A 14 2.72 -0.34 -5.60
C PRO A 14 4.20 -0.30 -5.21
N VAL A 15 4.68 0.85 -4.72
CA VAL A 15 6.06 1.03 -4.23
C VAL A 15 6.16 0.69 -2.75
N CYS A 16 5.19 1.14 -1.94
CA CYS A 16 5.19 0.89 -0.51
C CYS A 16 4.56 -0.46 -0.16
N LEU A 17 3.72 -1.04 -1.03
CA LEU A 17 3.05 -2.33 -0.81
C LEU A 17 2.37 -2.38 0.58
N LYS A 18 2.75 -3.33 1.44
CA LYS A 18 2.23 -3.48 2.80
C LYS A 18 2.65 -2.34 3.74
N ASP A 19 3.76 -1.66 3.45
CA ASP A 19 4.24 -0.48 4.20
C ASP A 19 3.56 0.83 3.78
N THR A 20 2.52 0.74 2.95
CA THR A 20 1.71 1.90 2.58
C THR A 20 1.09 2.50 3.83
N HIS A 21 1.48 3.74 4.13
CA HIS A 21 0.89 4.48 5.22
C HIS A 21 -0.27 5.32 4.67
N SER A 22 -1.47 4.98 5.11
CA SER A 22 -2.67 5.61 4.57
C SER A 22 -3.72 5.81 5.65
N VAL A 23 -4.40 6.94 5.58
CA VAL A 23 -5.44 7.35 6.53
C VAL A 23 -6.75 7.47 5.78
N ARG A 24 -7.81 6.94 6.38
CA ARG A 24 -9.17 7.09 5.84
C ARG A 24 -9.79 8.33 6.46
N LEU A 25 -10.05 9.34 5.62
CA LEU A 25 -10.67 10.57 6.07
C LEU A 25 -12.14 10.29 6.46
N PRO A 26 -12.58 10.64 7.68
CA PRO A 26 -13.90 10.26 8.19
C PRO A 26 -15.05 10.88 7.38
N ASN A 27 -14.91 12.16 7.02
CA ASN A 27 -15.98 12.91 6.36
C ASN A 27 -16.11 12.58 4.87
N SER A 28 -14.98 12.53 4.14
CA SER A 28 -14.97 12.29 2.70
C SER A 28 -14.94 10.81 2.32
N LYS A 29 -14.65 9.91 3.28
CA LYS A 29 -14.47 8.48 3.05
C LYS A 29 -13.42 8.20 1.95
N LYS A 30 -12.47 9.12 1.74
CA LYS A 30 -11.34 8.97 0.82
C LYS A 30 -10.12 8.43 1.56
N GLN A 31 -9.28 7.69 0.83
CA GLN A 31 -7.98 7.28 1.34
C GLN A 31 -6.96 8.38 1.04
N TYR A 32 -6.23 8.80 2.07
CA TYR A 32 -5.16 9.77 1.98
C TYR A 32 -3.83 9.05 2.25
N TYR A 33 -2.88 9.13 1.31
CA TYR A 33 -1.60 8.43 1.40
C TYR A 33 -0.55 9.37 1.98
N ILE A 34 -0.22 9.15 3.25
CA ILE A 34 0.70 9.98 4.01
C ILE A 34 2.00 9.25 4.28
N GLY A 35 3.11 9.97 4.34
CA GLY A 35 4.42 9.35 4.58
C GLY A 35 5.20 9.00 3.32
N HIS A 36 4.78 9.46 2.13
CA HIS A 36 5.66 9.50 0.95
C HIS A 36 6.90 10.39 1.17
N ARG A 37 6.88 11.25 2.18
CA ARG A 37 8.03 12.06 2.61
C ARG A 37 9.25 11.20 2.96
N ARG A 38 9.06 9.92 3.32
CA ARG A 38 10.14 8.97 3.64
C ARG A 38 11.13 8.71 2.51
N PHE A 39 10.73 8.95 1.25
CA PHE A 39 11.61 8.81 0.08
C PHE A 39 12.54 10.00 -0.12
N LEU A 40 12.36 11.10 0.63
CA LEU A 40 13.26 12.24 0.61
C LEU A 40 14.49 11.97 1.49
N PRO A 41 15.64 12.61 1.19
CA PRO A 41 16.82 12.56 2.06
C PRO A 41 16.46 12.93 3.50
N MET A 42 17.16 12.32 4.47
CA MET A 42 16.83 12.49 5.90
C MET A 42 16.88 13.95 6.36
N SER A 43 17.80 14.75 5.80
CA SER A 43 17.96 16.18 6.08
C SER A 43 16.93 17.09 5.37
N HIS A 44 16.02 16.55 4.56
CA HIS A 44 15.12 17.35 3.73
C HIS A 44 14.05 18.06 4.57
N LYS A 45 13.92 19.40 4.46
CA LYS A 45 12.98 20.23 5.25
C LYS A 45 11.54 19.70 5.32
N ARG A 46 10.99 19.24 4.19
CA ARG A 46 9.63 18.65 4.14
C ARG A 46 9.41 17.48 5.11
N ARG A 47 10.45 16.72 5.49
CA ARG A 47 10.33 15.66 6.49
C ARG A 47 10.01 16.19 7.89
N ASN A 48 10.44 17.42 8.18
CA ASN A 48 10.23 18.10 9.47
C ASN A 48 9.02 19.04 9.47
N ASP A 49 8.38 19.23 8.33
CA ASP A 49 7.19 20.08 8.20
C ASP A 49 5.99 19.36 8.81
N ILE A 50 5.68 19.68 10.06
CA ILE A 50 4.54 19.11 10.78
C ILE A 50 3.24 19.87 10.47
N ASN A 51 3.35 21.15 10.09
CA ASN A 51 2.22 22.05 9.94
C ASN A 51 1.47 21.83 8.62
N SER A 52 2.18 21.53 7.53
CA SER A 52 1.56 21.27 6.22
C SER A 52 1.14 19.81 6.00
N PHE A 53 1.41 18.91 6.94
CA PHE A 53 1.16 17.47 6.81
C PHE A 53 0.33 16.93 7.97
N ASP A 54 0.70 15.77 8.51
CA ASP A 54 -0.05 14.99 9.51
C ASP A 54 0.35 15.32 10.96
N GLY A 55 0.96 16.47 11.21
CA GLY A 55 1.41 16.87 12.55
C GLY A 55 2.64 16.09 13.05
N THR A 56 3.18 15.18 12.25
CA THR A 56 4.33 14.34 12.63
C THR A 56 5.58 14.69 11.81
N LYS A 57 6.75 14.50 12.43
CA LYS A 57 8.02 14.48 11.69
C LYS A 57 8.21 13.10 11.07
N GLU A 58 8.56 13.06 9.79
CA GLU A 58 8.82 11.79 9.10
C GLU A 58 10.28 11.37 9.29
N LEU A 59 10.52 10.46 10.23
CA LEU A 59 11.84 9.91 10.54
C LEU A 59 12.07 8.51 9.96
N ARG A 60 11.04 7.88 9.37
CA ARG A 60 11.16 6.51 8.86
C ARG A 60 12.03 6.44 7.63
N LEU A 61 12.78 5.35 7.48
CA LEU A 61 13.47 5.06 6.24
C LEU A 61 12.45 4.73 5.13
N PRO A 62 12.82 4.89 3.84
CA PRO A 62 12.02 4.35 2.75
C PRO A 62 11.82 2.84 2.96
N PRO A 63 10.66 2.28 2.56
CA PRO A 63 10.41 0.85 2.66
C PRO A 63 11.51 0.10 1.90
N PRO A 64 11.90 -1.08 2.40
CA PRO A 64 12.86 -1.91 1.70
C PRO A 64 12.34 -2.24 0.31
N TYR A 65 13.27 -2.35 -0.64
CA TYR A 65 12.93 -2.91 -1.92
C TYR A 65 12.45 -4.35 -1.73
N VAL A 66 11.27 -4.67 -2.24
CA VAL A 66 10.73 -6.03 -2.18
C VAL A 66 11.12 -6.74 -3.47
N ASP A 67 11.91 -7.79 -3.33
CA ASP A 67 12.33 -8.62 -4.45
C ASP A 67 11.17 -9.42 -5.07
N GLY A 68 11.30 -9.79 -6.34
CA GLY A 68 10.32 -10.56 -7.08
C GLY A 68 9.97 -11.88 -6.39
N HIS A 69 10.94 -12.58 -5.79
CA HIS A 69 10.69 -13.82 -5.05
C HIS A 69 9.81 -13.59 -3.82
N ALA A 70 10.04 -12.51 -3.08
CA ALA A 70 9.22 -12.15 -1.93
C ALA A 70 7.78 -11.78 -2.33
N ILE A 71 7.59 -11.19 -3.50
CA ILE A 71 6.26 -10.92 -4.06
C ILE A 71 5.58 -12.23 -4.47
N LEU A 72 6.30 -13.13 -5.14
CA LEU A 72 5.78 -14.44 -5.55
C LEU A 72 5.29 -15.25 -4.35
N ASP A 73 6.05 -15.25 -3.25
CA ASP A 73 5.64 -15.92 -2.02
C ASP A 73 4.34 -15.34 -1.43
N GLN A 74 4.20 -14.00 -1.44
CA GLN A 74 2.98 -13.33 -0.99
C GLN A 74 1.72 -13.66 -1.80
N VAL A 75 1.87 -14.06 -3.06
CA VAL A 75 0.74 -14.40 -3.96
C VAL A 75 0.60 -15.90 -4.20
N LYS A 76 1.43 -16.73 -3.59
CA LYS A 76 1.44 -18.19 -3.77
C LYS A 76 0.09 -18.82 -3.44
N ASP A 77 -0.63 -18.26 -2.48
CA ASP A 77 -1.98 -18.72 -2.10
C ASP A 77 -3.03 -18.50 -3.22
N LEU A 78 -2.73 -17.68 -4.23
CA LEU A 78 -3.59 -17.42 -5.37
C LEU A 78 -3.35 -18.37 -6.55
N GLU A 79 -2.30 -19.19 -6.49
CA GLU A 79 -1.97 -20.14 -7.55
C GLU A 79 -3.14 -21.11 -7.80
N GLY A 80 -3.46 -21.34 -9.09
CA GLY A 80 -4.60 -22.16 -9.50
C GLY A 80 -5.99 -21.52 -9.28
N LYS A 81 -6.10 -20.31 -8.70
CA LYS A 81 -7.38 -19.59 -8.59
C LYS A 81 -7.66 -18.80 -9.87
N ILE A 82 -8.84 -19.00 -10.46
CA ILE A 82 -9.31 -18.19 -11.58
C ILE A 82 -9.71 -16.81 -11.06
N LEU A 83 -8.89 -15.80 -11.36
CA LEU A 83 -9.19 -14.40 -11.09
C LEU A 83 -9.94 -13.82 -12.28
N SER A 84 -11.25 -13.67 -12.16
CA SER A 84 -12.11 -13.10 -13.21
C SER A 84 -12.91 -11.91 -12.72
N LYS A 85 -13.12 -10.94 -13.62
CA LYS A 85 -14.07 -9.83 -13.43
C LYS A 85 -15.52 -10.26 -13.68
N ASP A 86 -15.73 -11.41 -14.34
CA ASP A 86 -17.06 -11.99 -14.54
C ASP A 86 -17.65 -12.40 -13.19
N LEU A 87 -18.78 -11.78 -12.84
CA LEU A 87 -19.48 -12.01 -11.58
C LEU A 87 -19.87 -13.49 -11.40
N LYS A 88 -20.16 -14.22 -12.48
CA LYS A 88 -20.54 -15.64 -12.43
C LYS A 88 -19.36 -16.56 -12.10
N LYS A 89 -18.13 -16.12 -12.33
CA LYS A 89 -16.89 -16.88 -12.12
C LYS A 89 -16.00 -16.31 -11.01
N ARG A 90 -16.49 -15.28 -10.31
CA ARG A 90 -15.70 -14.54 -9.32
C ARG A 90 -15.59 -15.32 -8.01
N LYS A 91 -14.39 -15.79 -7.69
CA LYS A 91 -14.07 -16.33 -6.36
C LYS A 91 -13.77 -15.17 -5.39
N LYS A 92 -14.41 -15.15 -4.22
CA LYS A 92 -14.06 -14.19 -3.15
C LYS A 92 -12.76 -14.63 -2.49
N ILE A 93 -11.81 -13.71 -2.37
CA ILE A 93 -10.55 -13.91 -1.63
C ILE A 93 -10.72 -13.24 -0.28
N SER A 94 -10.33 -13.91 0.80
CA SER A 94 -10.30 -13.30 2.13
C SER A 94 -9.03 -12.45 2.29
N HIS A 95 -9.22 -11.19 2.66
CA HIS A 95 -8.13 -10.24 2.86
C HIS A 95 -7.63 -10.22 4.32
N GLY A 96 -8.47 -10.67 5.28
CA GLY A 96 -8.13 -10.67 6.71
C GLY A 96 -6.90 -11.51 7.09
N PHE A 97 -6.69 -12.66 6.43
CA PHE A 97 -5.51 -13.51 6.69
C PHE A 97 -4.27 -13.03 5.92
N ARG A 98 -4.46 -12.50 4.71
CA ARG A 98 -3.38 -12.05 3.82
C ARG A 98 -2.79 -10.70 4.27
N GLY A 99 -3.53 -9.96 5.09
CA GLY A 99 -3.17 -8.61 5.52
C GLY A 99 -3.14 -7.63 4.35
N ASP A 100 -3.74 -8.01 3.22
CA ASP A 100 -4.00 -7.11 2.11
C ASP A 100 -5.39 -6.45 2.25
N ASN A 101 -5.68 -5.50 1.37
CA ASN A 101 -6.70 -4.45 1.51
C ASN A 101 -8.11 -4.88 1.93
#